data_AF-A0A918DE59-F1
#
_entry.id   AF-A0A918DE59-F1
#
_cell.length_a   1.000
_cell.length_b   1.000
_cell.length_c   1.000
_cell.angle_alpha   90.00
_cell.angle_beta   90.00
_cell.angle_gamma   90.00
#
_symmetry.space_group_name_H-M   'P 1'
#
loop_
_entity.id
_entity.type
_entity.pdbx_description
1 polymer ?
#
loop_
_entity_poly.entity_id
_entity_poly.type
_entity_poly.pdbx_seq_one_letter_code
_entity_poly.pdbx_strand_id
1 'polypeptide(L)' 'MNFVPEDTYIDAASGMVGLTIPETWRPGVRRFLGIAAEMAAVLEAVPLEDGELALAPVYRLPGVTHDR' A
#
# COMPACT_ATOMS: atom_id res chain seq x y z
N MET A 1 -2.73 -3.53 18.34
CA MET A 1 -3.17 -2.71 17.19
C MET A 1 -4.06 -1.59 17.69
N ASN A 2 -3.67 -0.33 17.46
CA ASN A 2 -4.54 0.81 17.73
C ASN A 2 -5.59 0.86 16.60
N PHE A 3 -6.85 0.57 16.91
CA PHE A 3 -7.94 0.64 15.93
C PHE A 3 -8.23 2.11 15.62
N VAL A 4 -7.69 2.60 14.50
CA VAL A 4 -8.24 3.79 13.86
C VAL A 4 -9.54 3.35 13.19
N PRO A 5 -10.69 4.01 13.43
CA PRO A 5 -11.91 3.70 12.69
C PRO A 5 -11.62 3.76 11.19
N GLU A 6 -12.05 2.75 10.43
CA GLU A 6 -11.74 2.61 9.00
C GLU A 6 -12.08 3.88 8.21
N ASP A 7 -13.17 4.56 8.58
CA ASP A 7 -13.59 5.81 7.97
C ASP A 7 -12.62 6.97 8.25
N THR A 8 -12.00 7.04 9.44
CA THR A 8 -10.95 8.04 9.73
C THR A 8 -9.72 7.81 8.86
N TYR A 9 -9.33 6.55 8.64
CA TYR A 9 -8.24 6.24 7.73
C TYR A 9 -8.59 6.59 6.28
N ILE A 10 -9.80 6.24 5.83
CA ILE A 10 -10.29 6.56 4.49
C ILE A 10 -10.27 8.08 4.26
N ASP A 11 -10.74 8.88 5.23
CA ASP A 11 -10.75 10.33 5.14
C ASP A 11 -9.33 10.92 5.04
N ALA A 12 -8.42 10.46 5.91
CA ALA A 12 -7.03 10.93 5.90
C ALA A 12 -6.31 10.56 4.60
N ALA A 13 -6.39 9.28 4.19
CA ALA A 13 -5.71 8.79 3.00
C ALA A 13 -6.23 9.44 1.71
N SER A 14 -7.55 9.51 1.56
CA SER A 14 -8.18 10.13 0.39
C SER A 14 -7.91 11.63 0.32
N GLY A 15 -7.94 12.32 1.47
CA GLY A 15 -7.58 13.74 1.57
C GLY A 15 -6.12 14.02 1.17
N MET A 16 -5.16 13.20 1.61
CA MET A 16 -3.75 13.35 1.25
C MET A 16 -3.49 13.28 -0.26
N VAL A 17 -4.28 12.48 -0.99
CA VAL A 17 -4.12 12.29 -2.44
C VAL A 17 -5.13 13.09 -3.26
N GLY A 18 -5.97 13.91 -2.63
CA GLY A 18 -6.99 14.71 -3.31
C GLY A 18 -8.12 13.89 -3.95
N LEU A 19 -8.37 12.67 -3.46
CA LEU A 19 -9.43 11.80 -3.97
C LEU A 19 -10.74 12.05 -3.22
N THR A 20 -11.78 12.47 -3.93
CA THR A 20 -13.12 12.60 -3.33
C THR A 20 -13.86 11.26 -3.40
N ILE A 21 -14.33 10.76 -2.26
CA ILE A 21 -15.11 9.51 -2.16
C ILE A 21 -16.55 9.87 -1.80
N PRO A 22 -17.52 9.67 -2.71
CA PRO A 22 -18.94 9.83 -2.40
C PRO A 22 -19.39 8.92 -1.25
N GLU A 23 -20.30 9.42 -0.41
CA GLU A 23 -20.82 8.66 0.74
C GLU A 23 -21.43 7.31 0.33
N THR A 24 -22.12 7.28 -0.82
CA THR A 24 -22.71 6.06 -1.38
C THR A 24 -21.69 4.99 -1.76
N TRP A 25 -20.42 5.36 -1.92
CA TRP A 25 -19.33 4.44 -2.27
C TRP A 25 -18.53 3.97 -1.05
N ARG A 26 -18.66 4.64 0.11
CA ARG A 26 -17.92 4.28 1.33
C ARG A 26 -18.08 2.82 1.75
N PRO A 27 -19.28 2.20 1.70
CA PRO A 27 -19.40 0.79 2.06
C PRO A 27 -18.54 -0.13 1.17
N GLY A 28 -18.43 0.19 -0.12
CA GLY A 28 -17.57 -0.54 -1.06
C GLY A 28 -16.09 -0.32 -0.79
N VAL A 29 -15.68 0.93 -0.58
CA VAL A 29 -14.29 1.29 -0.25
C VAL A 29 -13.84 0.58 1.02
N ARG A 30 -14.65 0.60 2.08
CA ARG A 30 -14.37 -0.10 3.34
C ARG A 30 -14.16 -1.59 3.13
N ARG A 31 -15.04 -2.24 2.36
CA ARG A 31 -14.93 -3.67 2.05
C ARG A 31 -13.63 -3.99 1.31
N PHE A 32 -13.27 -3.23 0.27
CA PHE A 32 -12.05 -3.49 -0.49
C PHE A 32 -10.79 -3.16 0.31
N LEU A 33 -10.82 -2.13 1.16
CA LEU A 33 -9.71 -1.81 2.05
C LEU A 33 -9.50 -2.92 3.09
N GLY A 34 -10.57 -3.50 3.63
CA GLY A 34 -10.49 -4.67 4.51
C GLY A 34 -9.83 -5.88 3.83
N ILE A 35 -10.23 -6.19 2.59
CA ILE A 35 -9.61 -7.28 1.80
C ILE A 35 -8.11 -6.99 1.57
N ALA A 36 -7.75 -5.75 1.24
CA ALA A 36 -6.35 -5.37 1.07
C ALA A 36 -5.55 -5.51 2.38
N ALA A 37 -6.15 -5.21 3.52
CA ALA A 37 -5.53 -5.41 4.83
C ALA A 37 -5.30 -6.91 5.14
N GLU A 38 -6.24 -7.78 4.77
CA GLU A 38 -6.06 -9.23 4.88
C GLU A 38 -4.90 -9.72 4.00
N MET A 39 -4.79 -9.22 2.77
CA MET A 39 -3.66 -9.53 1.89
C MET A 39 -2.33 -9.01 2.43
N ALA A 40 -2.31 -7.79 2.98
CA ALA A 40 -1.13 -7.21 3.59
C ALA A 40 -0.66 -8.05 4.79
N ALA A 41 -1.58 -8.53 5.63
CA ALA A 41 -1.25 -9.39 6.76
C ALA A 41 -0.56 -10.71 6.33
N VAL A 42 -0.95 -11.27 5.18
CA VAL A 42 -0.28 -12.45 4.60
C VAL A 42 1.17 -12.13 4.20
N LEU A 43 1.40 -10.95 3.61
CA LEU A 43 2.75 -10.51 3.20
C LEU A 43 3.63 -10.19 4.40
N GLU A 44 3.09 -9.50 5.41
CA GLU A 44 3.81 -9.12 6.63
C GLU A 44 4.24 -10.34 7.47
N ALA A 45 3.54 -11.47 7.32
CA ALA A 45 3.92 -12.72 7.97
C ALA A 45 5.14 -13.41 7.34
N VAL A 46 5.59 -12.98 6.15
CA VAL A 46 6.76 -13.55 5.50
C VAL A 46 8.03 -12.99 6.14
N PRO A 47 8.94 -13.82 6.67
CA PRO A 47 10.20 -13.34 7.22
C PRO A 47 11.07 -12.76 6.09
N LEU A 48 11.50 -11.52 6.26
CA LEU A 48 12.47 -10.86 5.38
C LEU A 48 13.76 -10.65 6.17
N GLU A 49 14.90 -10.94 5.55
CA GLU A 49 16.20 -10.65 6.15
C GLU A 49 16.45 -9.13 6.09
N ASP A 50 16.91 -8.53 7.20
CA ASP A 50 17.18 -7.08 7.30
C ASP A 50 18.17 -6.57 6.23
N GLY A 51 18.97 -7.46 5.63
CA GLY A 51 19.97 -7.16 4.61
C GLY A 51 19.54 -7.38 3.16
N GLU A 52 18.41 -8.01 2.89
CA GLU A 52 17.99 -8.39 1.53
C GLU A 52 16.56 -7.92 1.21
N LEU A 53 16.43 -6.61 0.98
CA LEU A 53 15.26 -6.01 0.33
C LEU A 53 15.59 -5.73 -1.13
N ALA A 54 15.94 -6.78 -1.88
CA ALA A 54 16.09 -6.67 -3.33
C ALA A 54 14.71 -6.37 -3.93
N LEU A 55 14.41 -5.08 -4.14
CA LEU A 55 13.19 -4.67 -4.83
C LEU A 55 13.09 -5.41 -6.16
N ALA A 56 11.89 -5.84 -6.52
CA ALA A 56 11.60 -6.32 -7.86
C ALA A 56 12.17 -5.31 -8.89
N PRO A 57 12.80 -5.79 -9.97
CA PRO A 57 13.81 -5.07 -10.74
C PRO A 57 13.44 -3.61 -11.05
N VAL A 58 14.37 -2.71 -10.71
CA VAL A 58 14.28 -1.27 -10.97
C VAL A 58 14.45 -1.00 -12.47
N TYR A 59 13.62 -0.11 -12.99
CA TYR A 59 13.72 0.39 -14.36
C TYR A 59 15.16 0.84 -14.68
N ARG A 60 15.73 0.30 -15.76
CA ARG A 60 17.04 0.70 -16.28
C ARG A 60 16.86 1.51 -17.57
N LEU A 61 17.41 2.72 -17.59
CA LEU A 61 17.52 3.49 -18.82
C LEU A 61 18.41 2.74 -19.82
N PRO A 62 18.02 2.64 -21.10
CA PRO A 62 18.88 2.05 -22.11
C PRO A 62 20.21 2.82 -22.22
N GLY A 63 21.35 2.12 -22.15
CA GLY A 63 22.68 2.68 -22.45
C GLY A 63 23.52 3.16 -21.26
N VAL A 64 23.04 3.05 -20.01
CA VAL A 64 23.90 3.29 -18.84
C VAL A 64 24.57 1.97 -18.44
N THR A 65 25.78 1.73 -18.95
CA THR A 65 26.69 0.71 -18.41
C THR A 65 27.45 1.34 -17.24
N HIS A 66 27.16 0.92 -16.01
CA HIS A 66 28.08 1.16 -14.89
C HIS A 66 29.31 0.27 -15.08
N ASP A 67 30.33 0.82 -15.73
CA ASP A 67 31.66 0.23 -15.72
C ASP A 67 32.39 0.77 -14.48
N ARG A 68 32.23 0.06 -13.37
CA ARG A 68 33.14 -0.16 -12.23
C ARG A 68 32.38 -0.50 -10.96
#